data_AF-A0A920EJW2-F1
#
_entry.id   AF-A0A920EJW2-F1
#
_cell.length_a   1.000
_cell.length_b   1.000
_cell.length_c   1.000
_cell.angle_alpha   90.00
_cell.angle_beta   90.00
_cell.angle_gamma   90.00
#
_symmetry.space_group_name_H-M   'P 1'
#
loop_
_entity.id
_entity.type
_entity.pdbx_description
1 polymer ?
#
loop_
_entity_poly.entity_id
_entity_poly.type
_entity_poly.pdbx_seq_one_letter_code
_entity_poly.pdbx_strand_id
1 'polypeptide(L)'
;MLIVSSIFFLVSAWGSGIADSSIEFICYRMLGGLAVGAASVMAPAYISEIAPASYRGTLTTIQQVAIITGLFMAFVSNYTLANFAGASTEKFWLDFEAWRWMFWIEIGPAALFFVMLMFIPESPRYLVVRGQYDQQKVF
;
A
#
# COMPACT_ATOMS: atom_id res chain seq x y z
N MET A 1 -4.37 6.04 11.18
CA MET A 1 -4.86 4.77 10.57
C MET A 1 -4.06 4.40 9.32
N LEU A 2 -3.86 5.30 8.36
CA LEU A 2 -3.05 5.01 7.16
C LEU A 2 -1.63 4.53 7.46
N ILE A 3 -0.98 5.07 8.50
CA ILE A 3 0.34 4.60 8.99
C ILE A 3 0.30 3.15 9.49
N VAL A 4 -0.78 2.76 10.17
CA VAL A 4 -0.94 1.36 10.64
C VAL A 4 -1.18 0.43 9.45
N SER A 5 -2.00 0.87 8.48
CA SER A 5 -2.21 0.14 7.23
C SER A 5 -0.91 -0.06 6.45
N SER A 6 -0.04 0.95 6.35
CA SER A 6 1.25 0.80 5.64
C SER A 6 2.23 -0.12 6.36
N ILE A 7 2.25 -0.16 7.70
CA ILE A 7 3.00 -1.17 8.46
C ILE A 7 2.45 -2.57 8.15
N PHE A 8 1.12 -2.73 8.12
CA PHE A 8 0.50 -4.01 7.80
C PHE A 8 0.79 -4.47 6.37
N PHE A 9 0.85 -3.55 5.40
CA PHE A 9 1.32 -3.84 4.04
C PHE A 9 2.75 -4.38 4.04
N LEU A 10 3.67 -3.71 4.74
CA LEU A 10 5.06 -4.13 4.82
C LEU A 10 5.23 -5.51 5.46
N VAL A 11 4.53 -5.76 6.57
CA VAL A 11 4.56 -7.06 7.26
C VAL A 11 3.96 -8.16 6.39
N SER A 12 2.84 -7.87 5.71
CA SER A 12 2.20 -8.81 4.77
C SER A 12 3.11 -9.14 3.59
N ALA A 13 3.73 -8.15 2.96
CA ALA A 13 4.59 -8.33 1.79
C ALA A 13 5.85 -9.12 2.14
N TRP A 14 6.52 -8.76 3.24
CA TRP A 14 7.68 -9.51 3.75
C TRP A 14 7.31 -10.94 4.13
N GLY A 15 6.27 -11.10 4.94
CA GLY A 15 5.80 -12.38 5.44
C GLY A 15 5.34 -13.33 4.33
N SER A 16 4.63 -12.81 3.33
CA SER A 16 4.17 -13.62 2.18
C SER A 16 5.34 -14.18 1.36
N GLY A 17 6.46 -13.46 1.27
CA GLY A 17 7.64 -13.91 0.54
C GLY A 17 8.56 -14.85 1.34
N ILE A 18 8.51 -14.85 2.68
CA ILE A 18 9.31 -15.77 3.51
C ILE A 18 8.54 -17.02 3.95
N ALA A 19 7.21 -17.03 3.83
CA ALA A 19 6.37 -18.11 4.33
C ALA A 19 6.74 -19.49 3.75
N ASP A 20 7.04 -20.43 4.65
CA ASP A 20 7.38 -21.82 4.30
C ASP A 20 6.17 -22.76 4.44
N SER A 21 5.09 -22.29 5.10
CA SER A 21 3.83 -23.01 5.30
C SER A 21 2.67 -22.28 4.65
N SER A 22 1.72 -23.04 4.09
CA SER A 22 0.48 -22.48 3.52
C SER A 22 -0.35 -21.70 4.55
N ILE A 23 -0.36 -22.13 5.82
CA ILE A 23 -1.11 -21.45 6.89
C ILE A 23 -0.49 -20.08 7.18
N GLU A 24 0.84 -20.04 7.30
CA GLU A 24 1.58 -18.80 7.53
C GLU A 24 1.35 -17.81 6.38
N PHE A 25 1.43 -18.29 5.14
CA PHE A 25 1.14 -17.49 3.95
C PHE A 25 -0.27 -16.90 3.97
N ILE A 26 -1.29 -17.70 4.31
CA ILE A 26 -2.68 -17.24 4.42
C ILE A 26 -2.82 -16.17 5.50
N CYS A 27 -2.18 -16.34 6.67
CA CYS A 27 -2.21 -15.35 7.75
C CYS A 27 -1.64 -14.00 7.30
N TYR A 28 -0.49 -13.98 6.62
CA TYR A 28 0.08 -12.75 6.09
C TYR A 28 -0.83 -12.10 5.04
N ARG A 29 -1.40 -12.89 4.13
CA ARG A 29 -2.34 -12.38 3.11
C ARG A 29 -3.61 -11.81 3.70
N MET A 30 -4.12 -12.41 4.78
CA MET A 30 -5.27 -11.89 5.51
C MET A 30 -4.96 -10.54 6.15
N LEU A 31 -3.77 -10.39 6.73
CA LEU A 31 -3.28 -9.14 7.29
C LEU A 31 -3.14 -8.04 6.22
N GLY A 32 -2.59 -8.39 5.05
CA GLY A 32 -2.57 -7.48 3.89
C GLY A 32 -3.96 -7.09 3.41
N GLY A 33 -4.90 -8.04 3.36
CA GLY A 33 -6.30 -7.77 3.00
C GLY A 33 -6.98 -6.76 3.94
N LEU A 34 -6.76 -6.88 5.25
CA LEU A 34 -7.24 -5.90 6.23
C LEU A 34 -6.62 -4.51 6.01
N ALA A 35 -5.33 -4.46 5.67
CA ALA A 35 -4.64 -3.21 5.34
C ALA A 35 -5.24 -2.52 4.12
N VAL A 36 -5.48 -3.29 3.04
CA VAL A 36 -6.14 -2.80 1.81
C VAL A 36 -7.54 -2.28 2.11
N GLY A 37 -8.34 -3.03 2.89
CA GLY A 37 -9.69 -2.62 3.27
C GLY A 37 -9.72 -1.33 4.07
N ALA A 38 -8.79 -1.15 5.01
CA ALA A 38 -8.67 0.09 5.76
C ALA A 38 -8.21 1.26 4.85
N ALA A 39 -7.23 1.03 3.99
CA ALA A 39 -6.70 2.05 3.09
C ALA A 39 -7.73 2.51 2.05
N SER A 40 -8.54 1.59 1.50
CA SER A 40 -9.54 1.90 0.47
C SER A 40 -10.68 2.78 0.97
N VAL A 41 -11.03 2.70 2.25
CA VAL A 41 -12.03 3.58 2.88
C VAL A 41 -11.40 4.91 3.29
N MET A 42 -10.20 4.87 3.85
CA MET A 42 -9.55 6.06 4.43
C MET A 42 -8.97 7.01 3.38
N ALA A 43 -8.38 6.49 2.29
CA ALA A 43 -7.75 7.33 1.27
C ALA A 43 -8.72 8.28 0.55
N PRO A 44 -9.89 7.84 0.03
CA PRO A 44 -10.84 8.75 -0.59
C PRO A 44 -11.47 9.72 0.44
N ALA A 45 -11.69 9.26 1.67
CA ALA A 45 -12.17 10.12 2.75
C ALA A 45 -11.18 11.25 3.05
N TYR A 46 -9.89 10.91 3.21
CA TYR A 46 -8.82 11.87 3.41
C TYR A 46 -8.76 12.91 2.27
N ILE A 47 -8.76 12.45 1.02
CA ILE A 47 -8.77 13.32 -0.16
C ILE A 47 -9.99 14.25 -0.15
N SER A 48 -11.18 13.73 0.19
CA SER A 48 -12.39 14.54 0.24
C SER A 48 -12.37 15.65 1.30
N GLU A 49 -11.63 15.43 2.40
CA GLU A 49 -11.50 16.34 3.53
C GLU A 49 -10.48 17.46 3.28
N ILE A 50 -9.39 17.16 2.56
CA ILE A 50 -8.35 18.15 2.24
C ILE A 50 -8.58 18.86 0.90
N ALA A 51 -9.37 18.29 0.00
CA ALA A 51 -9.56 18.82 -1.35
C ALA A 51 -10.40 20.11 -1.35
N PRO A 52 -9.94 21.19 -2.02
CA PRO A 52 -10.78 22.33 -2.33
C PRO A 52 -11.99 21.90 -3.17
N ALA A 53 -13.14 22.54 -2.95
CA ALA A 53 -14.40 22.15 -3.58
C ALA A 53 -14.31 22.10 -5.13
N SER A 54 -13.50 22.97 -5.74
CA SER A 54 -13.27 23.02 -7.19
C SER A 54 -12.46 21.86 -7.76
N TYR A 55 -11.56 21.24 -6.97
CA TYR A 55 -10.62 20.21 -7.44
C TYR A 55 -10.89 18.81 -6.89
N ARG A 56 -11.94 18.64 -6.08
CA ARG A 56 -12.30 17.35 -5.46
C ARG A 56 -12.49 16.22 -6.47
N GLY A 57 -13.10 16.52 -7.62
CA GLY A 57 -13.27 15.55 -8.72
C GLY A 57 -11.92 15.11 -9.29
N THR A 58 -11.05 16.07 -9.61
CA THR A 58 -9.72 15.81 -10.17
C THR A 58 -8.85 14.97 -9.25
N LEU A 59 -8.82 15.29 -7.95
CA LEU A 59 -8.02 14.53 -6.97
C LEU A 59 -8.50 13.08 -6.82
N THR A 60 -9.81 12.86 -6.85
CA THR A 60 -10.39 11.51 -6.87
C THR A 60 -10.00 10.74 -8.13
N THR A 61 -10.01 11.39 -9.30
CA THR A 61 -9.57 10.77 -10.56
C THR A 61 -8.08 10.44 -10.52
N ILE A 62 -7.24 11.33 -10.02
CA ILE A 62 -5.79 11.08 -9.85
C ILE A 62 -5.55 9.84 -8.97
N GLN A 63 -6.32 9.69 -7.89
CA GLN A 63 -6.23 8.50 -7.03
C GLN A 63 -6.55 7.21 -7.81
N GLN A 64 -7.61 7.22 -8.62
CA GLN A 64 -7.97 6.05 -9.44
C GLN A 64 -6.91 5.74 -10.49
N VAL A 65 -6.36 6.76 -11.16
CA VAL A 65 -5.25 6.59 -12.09
C VAL A 65 -4.04 5.97 -11.37
N ALA A 66 -3.69 6.45 -10.17
CA ALA A 66 -2.59 5.89 -9.38
C ALA A 66 -2.82 4.41 -9.02
N ILE A 67 -4.06 4.02 -8.66
CA ILE A 67 -4.41 2.62 -8.39
C ILE A 67 -4.19 1.75 -9.65
N ILE A 68 -4.68 2.20 -10.80
CA ILE A 68 -4.54 1.47 -12.07
C ILE A 68 -3.06 1.39 -12.48
N THR A 69 -2.30 2.48 -12.33
CA THR A 69 -0.86 2.50 -12.59
C THR A 69 -0.11 1.54 -11.68
N GLY A 70 -0.45 1.50 -10.38
CA GLY A 70 0.14 0.55 -9.44
C GLY A 70 -0.14 -0.91 -9.83
N LEU A 71 -1.37 -1.22 -10.20
CA LEU A 71 -1.75 -2.55 -10.69
C LEU A 71 -0.98 -2.92 -11.97
N PHE A 72 -0.86 -1.99 -12.91
CA PHE A 72 -0.08 -2.20 -14.13
C PHE A 72 1.39 -2.46 -13.83
N MET A 73 2.01 -1.67 -12.94
CA MET A 73 3.40 -1.88 -12.52
C MET A 73 3.60 -3.24 -11.85
N ALA A 74 2.64 -3.69 -11.03
CA ALA A 74 2.68 -5.02 -10.42
C ALA A 74 2.62 -6.15 -11.47
N PHE A 75 1.82 -5.99 -12.54
CA PHE A 75 1.83 -6.95 -13.64
C PHE A 75 3.14 -6.95 -14.41
N VAL A 76 3.71 -5.78 -14.68
CA VAL A 76 5.01 -5.65 -15.36
C VAL A 76 6.12 -6.27 -14.52
N SER A 77 6.16 -6.04 -13.20
CA SER A 77 7.14 -6.68 -12.32
C SER A 77 6.96 -8.20 -12.31
N ASN A 78 5.74 -8.71 -12.17
CA ASN A 78 5.51 -10.15 -12.14
C ASN A 78 5.89 -10.83 -13.46
N TYR A 79 5.56 -10.20 -14.59
CA TYR A 79 5.94 -10.70 -15.91
C TYR A 79 7.46 -10.72 -16.10
N THR A 80 8.14 -9.63 -15.76
CA THR A 80 9.60 -9.55 -15.89
C THR A 80 10.29 -10.60 -15.01
N LEU A 81 9.86 -10.77 -13.77
CA LEU A 81 10.40 -11.78 -12.86
C LEU A 81 10.21 -13.20 -13.38
N ALA A 82 8.99 -13.54 -13.83
CA ALA A 82 8.71 -14.86 -14.40
C ALA A 82 9.55 -15.13 -15.66
N ASN A 83 9.73 -14.11 -16.52
CA ASN A 83 10.52 -14.24 -17.73
C ASN A 83 12.03 -14.40 -17.43
N PHE A 84 12.56 -13.69 -16.43
CA PHE A 84 13.97 -13.82 -16.03
C PHE A 84 14.26 -15.16 -15.34
N ALA A 85 13.32 -15.71 -14.56
CA ALA A 85 13.47 -17.01 -13.90
C ALA A 85 13.14 -18.20 -14.83
N GLY A 86 12.51 -17.97 -15.98
CA GLY A 86 12.00 -19.01 -16.89
C GLY A 86 10.59 -19.49 -16.52
N ALA A 87 10.27 -19.57 -15.23
CA ALA A 87 8.89 -19.73 -14.73
C ALA A 87 8.75 -19.17 -13.31
N SER A 88 7.51 -18.94 -12.86
CA SER A 88 7.23 -18.37 -11.52
C SER A 88 7.65 -19.28 -10.35
N THR A 89 7.78 -20.58 -10.58
CA THR A 89 8.20 -21.59 -9.58
C THR A 89 9.68 -21.90 -9.65
N GLU A 90 10.40 -21.36 -10.64
CA GLU A 90 11.84 -21.59 -10.76
C GLU A 90 12.60 -20.73 -9.75
N LYS A 91 13.75 -21.26 -9.33
CA LYS A 91 14.67 -20.53 -8.46
C LYS A 91 15.26 -19.36 -9.23
N PHE A 92 15.11 -18.17 -8.65
CA PHE A 92 15.61 -16.95 -9.25
C PHE A 92 16.91 -16.51 -8.58
N TRP A 93 16.81 -15.66 -7.56
CA TRP A 93 17.96 -15.12 -6.83
C TRP A 93 17.90 -15.56 -5.36
N LEU A 94 19.09 -15.83 -4.78
CA LEU A 94 19.26 -16.29 -3.39
C LEU A 94 18.54 -17.62 -3.10
N ASP A 95 18.45 -18.51 -4.11
CA ASP A 95 17.74 -19.80 -4.02
C ASP A 95 16.23 -19.71 -3.74
N PHE A 96 15.64 -18.51 -3.80
CA PHE A 96 14.20 -18.31 -3.66
C PHE A 96 13.47 -18.39 -4.99
N GLU A 97 12.28 -18.96 -4.97
CA GLU A 97 11.37 -19.03 -6.12
C GLU A 97 10.91 -17.63 -6.56
N ALA A 98 10.73 -17.44 -7.87
CA ALA A 98 10.39 -16.13 -8.43
C ALA A 98 9.10 -15.52 -7.86
N TRP A 99 8.09 -16.33 -7.50
CA TRP A 99 6.85 -15.83 -6.89
C TRP A 99 7.07 -15.14 -5.53
N ARG A 100 8.09 -15.54 -4.75
CA ARG A 100 8.43 -14.88 -3.48
C ARG A 100 8.90 -13.45 -3.72
N TRP A 101 9.73 -13.28 -4.74
CA TRP A 101 10.21 -11.99 -5.18
C TRP A 101 9.10 -11.08 -5.71
N MET A 102 8.04 -11.65 -6.31
CA MET A 102 6.86 -10.89 -6.72
C MET A 102 6.18 -10.19 -5.53
N PHE A 103 6.15 -10.82 -4.35
CA PHE A 103 5.65 -10.18 -3.12
C PHE A 103 6.64 -9.18 -2.52
N TRP A 104 7.94 -9.49 -2.52
CA TRP A 104 8.95 -8.58 -1.96
C TRP A 104 9.11 -7.28 -2.74
N ILE A 105 8.79 -7.26 -4.04
CA ILE A 105 8.78 -6.01 -4.82
C ILE A 105 7.78 -5.00 -4.27
N GLU A 106 6.66 -5.45 -3.67
CA GLU A 106 5.68 -4.56 -3.03
C GLU A 106 6.25 -3.82 -1.83
N ILE A 107 7.30 -4.33 -1.18
CA ILE A 107 7.95 -3.69 -0.02
C ILE A 107 8.47 -2.30 -0.39
N GLY A 108 9.03 -2.13 -1.60
CA GLY A 108 9.54 -0.85 -2.09
C GLY A 108 8.48 0.27 -2.07
N PRO A 109 7.38 0.16 -2.84
CA PRO A 109 6.31 1.14 -2.82
C PRO A 109 5.58 1.24 -1.48
N ALA A 110 5.43 0.14 -0.72
CA ALA A 110 4.84 0.19 0.62
C ALA A 110 5.71 0.99 1.61
N ALA A 111 7.04 0.84 1.55
CA ALA A 111 7.98 1.61 2.36
C ALA A 111 7.99 3.09 1.96
N LEU A 112 7.98 3.36 0.66
CA LEU A 112 7.85 4.72 0.14
C LEU A 112 6.55 5.38 0.65
N PHE A 113 5.43 4.66 0.59
CA PHE A 113 4.15 5.12 1.10
C PHE A 113 4.19 5.38 2.61
N PHE A 114 4.78 4.49 3.40
CA PHE A 114 4.99 4.68 4.84
C PHE A 114 5.81 5.95 5.14
N VAL A 115 6.91 6.15 4.43
CA VAL A 115 7.79 7.33 4.59
C VAL A 115 7.06 8.61 4.20
N MET A 116 6.35 8.62 3.06
CA MET A 116 5.56 9.78 2.63
C MET A 116 4.48 10.16 3.63
N LEU A 117 3.80 9.18 4.24
CA LEU A 117 2.77 9.44 5.26
C LEU A 117 3.32 10.14 6.51
N MET A 118 4.61 10.01 6.83
CA MET A 118 5.20 10.74 7.97
C MET A 118 5.33 12.25 7.72
N PHE A 119 5.31 12.68 6.45
CA PHE A 119 5.38 14.10 6.07
C PHE A 119 4.01 14.72 5.79
N ILE A 120 2.96 13.89 5.64
CA ILE A 120 1.61 14.35 5.35
C ILE A 120 0.91 14.72 6.66
N PRO A 121 0.39 15.95 6.81
CA PRO A 121 -0.29 16.35 8.03
C PRO A 121 -1.63 15.63 8.18
N GLU A 122 -2.10 15.47 9.41
CA GLU A 122 -3.35 14.74 9.68
C GLU A 122 -4.59 15.50 9.16
N SER A 123 -5.68 14.77 8.87
CA SER A 123 -6.87 15.40 8.30
C SER A 123 -7.54 16.36 9.31
N PRO A 124 -8.10 17.49 8.85
CA PRO A 124 -8.75 18.46 9.74
C PRO A 124 -9.86 17.86 10.59
N ARG A 125 -10.62 16.91 10.04
CA ARG A 125 -11.71 16.24 10.76
C ARG A 125 -11.19 15.31 11.85
N TYR A 126 -10.07 14.63 11.62
CA TYR A 126 -9.41 13.80 12.64
C TYR A 126 -8.96 14.65 13.83
N LEU A 127 -8.37 15.82 13.57
CA LEU A 127 -7.94 16.77 14.58
C LEU A 127 -9.12 17.29 15.42
N VAL A 128 -10.27 17.57 14.79
CA VAL A 128 -11.51 17.97 15.48
C VAL A 128 -12.05 16.86 16.39
N VAL A 129 -12.06 15.60 15.94
CA VAL A 129 -12.50 14.47 16.76
C VAL A 129 -11.57 14.20 17.94
N ARG A 130 -10.27 14.52 17.82
CA ARG A 130 -9.30 14.47 18.92
C ARG A 130 -9.27 15.71 19.81
N GLY A 131 -10.07 16.74 19.53
CA GLY A 131 -10.11 17.98 20.31
C GLY A 131 -8.87 18.89 20.10
N GLN A 132 -8.11 18.70 19.03
CA GLN A 132 -6.87 19.43 18.72
C GLN A 132 -7.14 20.62 17.78
N TYR A 133 -7.95 21.57 18.25
CA TYR A 133 -8.41 22.73 17.45
C TYR A 133 -7.30 23.70 17.03
N ASP A 134 -6.15 23.71 17.72
CA ASP A 134 -5.05 24.62 17.38
C ASP A 134 -4.29 24.21 16.10
N GLN A 135 -4.23 22.91 15.78
CA GLN A 135 -3.61 22.42 14.54
C GLN A 135 -4.52 22.59 13.32
N GLN A 136 -5.81 22.83 13.53
CA GLN A 136 -6.79 23.07 12.47
C GLN A 136 -6.54 24.41 11.74
N LYS A 137 -6.01 25.43 12.44
CA LYS A 137 -5.83 26.79 11.88
C LYS A 137 -4.72 26.90 10.82
N VAL A 138 -3.94 25.83 10.64
CA VAL A 138 -2.82 25.76 9.69
C VAL A 138 -3.28 25.29 8.30
N PHE A 139 -4.53 24.81 8.19
CA PHE A 139 -5.17 24.35 6.95
C PHE A 139 -6.25 25.34 6.48
#